data_AF-A0A1I5V711-F1
#
_entry.id   AF-A0A1I5V711-F1
#
_cell.length_a   1.000
_cell.length_b   1.000
_cell.length_c   1.000
_cell.angle_alpha   90.00
_cell.angle_beta   90.00
_cell.angle_gamma   90.00
#
_symmetry.space_group_name_H-M   'P 1'
#
loop_
_entity.id
_entity.type
_entity.pdbx_description
1 polymer ?
#
loop_
_entity_poly.entity_id
_entity_poly.type
_entity_poly.pdbx_seq_one_letter_code
_entity_poly.pdbx_strand_id
1 'polypeptide(L)'
;MPLPRLSDVRVGRRLCLAFGAVGLLVLVSAGAGLSAVGEQRDLAEELSAVDGVLADAETARFQIADVTGWQGLVMADVAAYGPAVALAPDAYNRAGMLEAKAAVYEWLDQVDTSAMDATEREAFEELRPAWDNYFRWDDQVVEWLSAGTPESFLTTMESINGGEAGEGYGIVLGLADTVQASAQERAADLRRQQDAAQTRATALLSVVGVLAVLVAAGLSVLAARSVVRPLRQVRSALDAAAQGDLTVDSGVSRGDEVGEMAASLAAMQAGLREVMAAVAGASDAVAASSEELSASSAQISASAEETSAQSGVVAGAAEEVSRNVQTVAAGAEQMGASIREIASNA
;
A
#
# COMPACT_ATOMS: atom_id res chain seq x y z
N MET A 1 -9.04 -25.15 25.06
CA MET A 1 -10.20 -24.37 24.58
C MET A 1 -10.19 -24.39 23.06
N PRO A 2 -11.27 -24.80 22.38
CA PRO A 2 -11.36 -24.67 20.93
C PRO A 2 -11.37 -23.19 20.55
N LEU A 3 -10.56 -22.80 19.55
CA LEU A 3 -10.56 -21.44 19.01
C LEU A 3 -11.94 -21.14 18.42
N PRO A 4 -12.52 -19.94 18.68
CA PRO A 4 -13.79 -19.55 18.09
C PRO A 4 -13.70 -19.59 16.57
N ARG A 5 -14.73 -20.11 15.90
CA ARG A 5 -14.77 -20.11 14.43
C ARG A 5 -14.72 -18.66 13.95
N LEU A 6 -13.90 -18.39 12.94
CA LEU A 6 -13.79 -17.06 12.33
C LEU A 6 -15.18 -16.50 11.96
N SER A 7 -16.13 -17.36 11.60
CA SER A 7 -17.53 -17.05 11.25
C SER A 7 -18.40 -16.47 12.37
N ASP A 8 -17.95 -16.47 13.63
CA ASP A 8 -18.72 -15.94 14.76
C ASP A 8 -18.15 -14.61 15.30
N VAL A 9 -17.00 -14.17 14.77
CA VAL A 9 -16.41 -12.87 15.13
C VAL A 9 -17.17 -11.74 14.42
N ARG A 10 -17.51 -10.67 15.11
CA ARG A 10 -18.11 -9.46 14.50
C ARG A 10 -17.38 -8.99 13.25
N VAL A 11 -18.11 -8.63 12.19
CA VAL A 11 -17.60 -8.22 10.87
C VAL A 11 -16.62 -7.04 11.02
N GLY A 12 -16.97 -6.03 11.83
CA GLY A 12 -16.11 -4.88 12.10
C GLY A 12 -14.75 -5.28 12.69
N ARG A 13 -14.73 -6.24 13.63
CA ARG A 13 -13.48 -6.75 14.21
C ARG A 13 -12.63 -7.50 13.17
N ARG A 14 -13.24 -8.31 12.30
CA ARG A 14 -12.53 -9.00 11.22
C ARG A 14 -11.87 -8.01 10.26
N LEU A 15 -12.61 -6.99 9.84
CA LEU A 15 -12.10 -5.95 8.94
C LEU A 15 -10.98 -5.14 9.60
N CYS A 16 -11.14 -4.72 10.85
CA CYS A 16 -10.07 -4.02 11.57
C CYS A 16 -8.81 -4.89 11.70
N LEU A 17 -8.93 -6.20 11.96
CA LEU A 17 -7.78 -7.09 12.00
C LEU A 17 -7.11 -7.23 10.62
N ALA A 18 -7.89 -7.33 9.55
CA ALA A 18 -7.36 -7.42 8.19
C ALA A 18 -6.63 -6.13 7.78
N PHE A 19 -7.27 -4.96 7.94
CA PHE A 19 -6.64 -3.67 7.65
C PHE A 19 -5.47 -3.38 8.58
N GLY A 20 -5.56 -3.77 9.85
CA GLY A 20 -4.46 -3.66 10.81
C GLY A 20 -3.25 -4.51 10.41
N ALA A 21 -3.46 -5.74 9.93
CA ALA A 21 -2.39 -6.61 9.44
C ALA A 21 -1.70 -6.02 8.20
N VAL A 22 -2.47 -5.48 7.23
CA VAL A 22 -1.91 -4.80 6.05
C VAL A 22 -1.17 -3.53 6.46
N GLY A 23 -1.75 -2.70 7.34
CA GLY A 23 -1.10 -1.49 7.85
C GLY A 23 0.21 -1.79 8.58
N LEU A 24 0.24 -2.84 9.40
CA LEU A 24 1.47 -3.30 10.06
C LEU A 24 2.53 -3.71 9.05
N LEU A 25 2.16 -4.45 8.00
CA LEU A 25 3.09 -4.85 6.93
C LEU A 25 3.66 -3.64 6.19
N VAL A 26 2.84 -2.63 5.91
CA VAL A 26 3.30 -1.37 5.31
C VAL A 26 4.28 -0.64 6.23
N LEU A 27 4.00 -0.56 7.53
CA LEU A 27 4.90 0.07 8.50
C LEU A 27 6.23 -0.68 8.62
N VAL A 28 6.21 -2.02 8.64
CA VAL A 28 7.43 -2.84 8.66
C VAL A 28 8.23 -2.63 7.37
N SER A 29 7.57 -2.60 6.21
CA SER A 29 8.22 -2.33 4.93
C SER A 29 8.85 -0.93 4.89
N ALA A 30 8.13 0.09 5.35
CA ALA A 30 8.64 1.45 5.43
C ALA A 30 9.83 1.57 6.39
N GLY A 31 9.76 0.92 7.56
CA GLY A 31 10.87 0.88 8.52
C GLY A 31 12.13 0.21 7.96
N ALA A 32 11.98 -0.94 7.29
CA ALA A 32 13.08 -1.63 6.63
C ALA A 32 13.67 -0.80 5.47
N GLY A 33 12.82 -0.09 4.72
CA GLY A 33 13.26 0.82 3.67
C GLY A 33 14.06 2.00 4.21
N LEU A 34 13.60 2.61 5.31
CA LEU A 34 14.32 3.72 5.95
C LEU A 34 15.67 3.27 6.53
N SER A 35 15.74 2.09 7.16
CA SER A 35 17.02 1.59 7.68
C SER A 35 18.02 1.30 6.56
N ALA A 36 17.55 0.71 5.45
CA ALA A 36 18.39 0.44 4.29
C ALA A 36 18.94 1.72 3.64
N VAL A 37 18.10 2.75 3.52
CA VAL A 37 18.53 4.06 3.01
C VAL A 37 19.51 4.75 3.96
N GLY A 38 19.35 4.57 5.28
CA GLY A 38 20.31 5.07 6.28
C GLY A 38 21.69 4.45 6.10
N GLU A 39 21.78 3.11 6.11
CA GLU A 39 23.05 2.37 5.90
C GLU A 39 23.71 2.73 4.56
N GLN A 40 22.92 2.92 3.50
CA GLN A 40 23.44 3.30 2.18
C GLN A 40 23.99 4.74 2.16
N ARG A 41 23.40 5.67 2.93
CA ARG A 41 23.90 7.05 3.06
C ARG A 41 25.21 7.08 3.82
N ASP A 42 25.30 6.38 4.94
CA ASP A 42 26.51 6.33 5.76
C ASP A 42 27.71 5.79 4.94
N LEU A 43 27.50 4.68 4.21
CA LEU A 43 28.53 4.12 3.32
C LEU A 43 28.89 5.06 2.16
N ALA A 44 27.93 5.84 1.65
CA ALA A 44 28.18 6.79 0.58
C ALA A 44 28.98 8.02 1.07
N GLU A 45 28.70 8.50 2.28
CA GLU A 45 29.46 9.57 2.93
C GLU A 45 30.90 9.12 3.19
N GLU A 46 31.09 7.90 3.72
CA GLU A 46 32.42 7.35 3.95
C GLU A 46 33.20 7.16 2.64
N LEU A 47 32.57 6.60 1.60
CA LEU A 47 33.20 6.46 0.28
C LEU A 47 33.58 7.81 -0.33
N SER A 48 32.73 8.83 -0.19
CA SER A 48 33.04 10.19 -0.66
C SER A 48 34.23 10.80 0.08
N ALA A 49 34.41 10.50 1.37
CA ALA A 49 35.56 10.94 2.12
C ALA A 49 36.85 10.27 1.64
N VAL A 50 36.81 8.95 1.36
CA VAL A 50 37.95 8.21 0.79
C VAL A 50 38.28 8.67 -0.63
N ASP A 51 37.29 8.99 -1.46
CA ASP A 51 37.51 9.56 -2.80
C ASP A 51 38.25 10.92 -2.71
N GLY A 52 38.06 11.69 -1.64
CA GLY A 52 38.86 12.88 -1.34
C GLY A 52 40.34 12.56 -1.10
N VAL A 53 40.62 11.55 -0.25
CA VAL A 53 42.00 11.07 0.00
C VAL A 53 42.66 10.58 -1.29
N LEU A 54 41.91 9.91 -2.18
CA LEU A 54 42.42 9.48 -3.48
C LEU A 54 42.80 10.67 -4.38
N ALA A 55 41.97 11.72 -4.41
CA ALA A 55 42.28 12.94 -5.16
C ALA A 55 43.53 13.64 -4.61
N ASP A 56 43.72 13.65 -3.30
CA ASP A 56 44.94 14.17 -2.67
C ASP A 56 46.16 13.31 -3.02
N ALA A 57 46.03 11.99 -3.01
CA ALA A 57 47.10 11.07 -3.42
C ALA A 57 47.50 11.25 -4.90
N GLU A 58 46.52 11.47 -5.78
CA GLU A 58 46.77 11.82 -7.18
C GLU A 58 47.48 13.18 -7.32
N THR A 59 47.08 14.17 -6.52
CA THR A 59 47.74 15.47 -6.46
C THR A 59 49.18 15.33 -5.99
N ALA A 60 49.46 14.51 -4.97
CA ALA A 60 50.81 14.21 -4.52
C ALA A 60 51.69 13.67 -5.67
N ARG A 61 51.16 12.72 -6.45
CA ARG A 61 51.88 12.16 -7.61
C ARG A 61 52.07 13.16 -8.74
N PHE A 62 51.11 14.04 -8.96
CA PHE A 62 51.27 15.15 -9.91
C PHE A 62 52.40 16.08 -9.47
N GLN A 63 52.43 16.49 -8.19
CA GLN A 63 53.50 17.33 -7.66
C GLN A 63 54.88 16.67 -7.78
N ILE A 64 54.97 15.36 -7.51
CA ILE A 64 56.19 14.56 -7.71
C ILE A 64 56.64 14.62 -9.17
N ALA A 65 55.72 14.41 -10.11
CA ALA A 65 56.02 14.45 -11.55
C ALA A 65 56.42 15.86 -12.02
N ASP A 66 55.78 16.90 -11.49
CA ASP A 66 56.08 18.29 -11.86
C ASP A 66 57.47 18.71 -11.38
N VAL A 67 57.79 18.48 -10.09
CA VAL A 67 59.11 18.80 -9.52
C VAL A 67 60.24 18.06 -10.24
N THR A 68 60.08 16.75 -10.49
CA THR A 68 61.10 15.97 -11.20
C THR A 68 61.20 16.34 -12.68
N GLY A 69 60.09 16.69 -13.31
CA GLY A 69 60.05 17.24 -14.67
C GLY A 69 60.87 18.53 -14.79
N TRP A 70 60.64 19.48 -13.88
CA TRP A 70 61.43 20.72 -13.83
C TRP A 70 62.91 20.47 -13.55
N GLN A 71 63.25 19.57 -12.63
CA GLN A 71 64.66 19.21 -12.36
C GLN A 71 65.34 18.63 -13.61
N GLY A 72 64.63 17.77 -14.37
CA GLY A 72 65.12 17.26 -15.66
C GLY A 72 65.33 18.35 -16.71
N LEU A 73 64.44 19.35 -16.77
CA LEU A 73 64.60 20.50 -17.67
C LEU A 73 65.76 21.42 -17.25
N VAL A 74 65.98 21.62 -15.95
CA VAL A 74 67.17 22.33 -15.44
C VAL A 74 68.45 21.60 -15.86
N MET A 75 68.50 20.27 -15.71
CA MET A 75 69.64 19.47 -16.18
C MET A 75 69.88 19.62 -17.68
N ALA A 76 68.82 19.64 -18.49
CA ALA A 76 68.90 19.85 -19.93
C ALA A 76 69.45 21.25 -20.28
N ASP A 77 68.99 22.30 -19.58
CA ASP A 77 69.50 23.66 -19.76
C ASP A 77 70.97 23.77 -19.37
N VAL A 78 71.40 23.13 -18.28
CA VAL A 78 72.82 23.14 -17.89
C VAL A 78 73.66 22.48 -18.97
N ALA A 79 73.20 21.37 -19.55
CA ALA A 79 73.92 20.69 -20.63
C ALA A 79 73.97 21.52 -21.93
N ALA A 80 72.92 22.28 -22.24
CA ALA A 80 72.81 23.05 -23.48
C ALA A 80 73.50 24.43 -23.39
N TYR A 81 73.36 25.12 -22.27
CA TYR A 81 73.72 26.53 -22.10
C TYR A 81 74.78 26.77 -21.02
N GLY A 82 75.13 25.74 -20.26
CA GLY A 82 76.06 25.82 -19.14
C GLY A 82 75.40 26.30 -17.84
N PRO A 83 76.03 26.04 -16.69
CA PRO A 83 75.43 26.27 -15.37
C PRO A 83 75.20 27.75 -15.06
N ALA A 84 76.04 28.65 -15.58
CA ALA A 84 75.90 30.09 -15.34
C ALA A 84 74.57 30.67 -15.89
N VAL A 85 74.05 30.10 -16.98
CA VAL A 85 72.77 30.51 -17.59
C VAL A 85 71.62 29.75 -16.95
N ALA A 86 71.74 28.42 -16.83
CA ALA A 86 70.67 27.54 -16.37
C ALA A 86 70.33 27.68 -14.87
N LEU A 87 71.29 28.14 -14.05
CA LEU A 87 71.12 28.33 -12.61
C LEU A 87 71.04 29.82 -12.22
N ALA A 88 70.90 30.72 -13.20
CA ALA A 88 70.71 32.14 -12.92
C ALA A 88 69.40 32.37 -12.14
N PRO A 89 69.31 33.42 -11.30
CA PRO A 89 68.09 33.71 -10.55
C PRO A 89 66.83 33.90 -11.40
N ASP A 90 66.99 34.29 -12.67
CA ASP A 90 65.93 34.50 -13.66
C ASP A 90 65.81 33.37 -14.69
N ALA A 91 66.50 32.24 -14.49
CA ALA A 91 66.42 31.08 -15.38
C ALA A 91 65.03 30.44 -15.31
N TYR A 92 64.37 30.30 -16.48
CA TYR A 92 62.97 29.86 -16.58
C TYR A 92 62.71 28.51 -15.89
N ASN A 93 63.49 27.47 -16.24
CA ASN A 93 63.27 26.12 -15.70
C ASN A 93 63.62 26.04 -14.20
N ARG A 94 64.62 26.80 -13.73
CA ARG A 94 64.95 26.86 -12.29
C ARG A 94 63.86 27.59 -11.50
N ALA A 95 63.34 28.69 -12.04
CA ALA A 95 62.22 29.40 -11.44
C ALA A 95 60.96 28.52 -11.35
N GLY A 96 60.62 27.80 -12.42
CA GLY A 96 59.52 26.83 -12.44
C GLY A 96 59.68 25.72 -11.39
N MET A 97 60.90 25.19 -11.22
CA MET A 97 61.18 24.21 -10.17
C MET A 97 60.95 24.76 -8.75
N LEU A 98 61.37 26.00 -8.50
CA LEU A 98 61.18 26.65 -7.20
C LEU A 98 59.71 26.99 -6.93
N GLU A 99 58.94 27.30 -7.97
CA GLU A 99 57.49 27.46 -7.89
C GLU A 99 56.80 26.12 -7.57
N ALA A 100 57.18 25.03 -8.25
CA ALA A 100 56.69 23.68 -7.94
C ALA A 100 57.03 23.26 -6.50
N LYS A 101 58.25 23.58 -6.03
CA LYS A 101 58.64 23.40 -4.62
C LYS A 101 57.69 24.15 -3.67
N ALA A 102 57.37 25.41 -3.96
CA ALA A 102 56.43 26.17 -3.14
C ALA A 102 55.02 25.57 -3.15
N ALA A 103 54.54 25.13 -4.32
CA ALA A 103 53.23 24.50 -4.49
C ALA A 103 53.10 23.18 -3.71
N VAL A 104 54.17 22.39 -3.61
CA VAL A 104 54.22 21.19 -2.76
C VAL A 104 53.93 21.53 -1.30
N TYR A 105 54.64 22.50 -0.73
CA TYR A 105 54.46 22.85 0.68
C TYR A 105 53.11 23.51 0.95
N GLU A 106 52.63 24.34 0.03
CA GLU A 106 51.29 24.91 0.10
C GLU A 106 50.21 23.82 0.13
N TRP A 107 50.32 22.81 -0.76
CA TRP A 107 49.41 21.67 -0.76
C TRP A 107 49.49 20.88 0.55
N LEU A 108 50.69 20.57 1.03
CA LEU A 108 50.88 19.86 2.31
C LEU A 108 50.28 20.61 3.51
N ASP A 109 50.19 21.94 3.46
CA ASP A 109 49.57 22.77 4.51
C ASP A 109 48.02 22.79 4.42
N GLN A 110 47.45 22.50 3.25
CA GLN A 110 46.01 22.65 2.98
C GLN A 110 45.22 21.34 3.00
N VAL A 111 45.88 20.19 2.80
CA VAL A 111 45.21 18.88 2.76
C VAL A 111 44.48 18.59 4.08
N ASP A 112 43.22 18.20 3.97
CA ASP A 112 42.44 17.71 5.10
C ASP A 112 42.71 16.21 5.32
N THR A 113 43.42 15.90 6.39
CA THR A 113 43.78 14.52 6.76
C THR A 113 42.73 13.83 7.63
N SER A 114 41.56 14.44 7.85
CA SER A 114 40.50 13.87 8.72
C SER A 114 39.91 12.57 8.19
N ALA A 115 39.84 12.41 6.87
CA ALA A 115 39.34 11.21 6.18
C ALA A 115 40.40 10.09 6.03
N MET A 116 41.66 10.38 6.36
CA MET A 116 42.75 9.40 6.28
C MET A 116 42.68 8.38 7.41
N ASP A 117 42.99 7.13 7.09
CA ASP A 117 43.19 6.10 8.11
C ASP A 117 44.56 6.27 8.81
N ALA A 118 44.94 5.30 9.65
CA ALA A 118 46.21 5.37 10.37
C ALA A 118 47.43 5.26 9.43
N THR A 119 47.38 4.35 8.46
CA THR A 119 48.46 4.09 7.50
C THR A 119 48.68 5.29 6.59
N GLU A 120 47.59 5.84 6.06
CA GLU A 120 47.58 7.00 5.18
C GLU A 120 48.08 8.25 5.92
N ARG A 121 47.62 8.47 7.16
CA ARG A 121 48.05 9.62 7.96
C ARG A 121 49.53 9.53 8.31
N GLU A 122 50.02 8.37 8.72
CA GLU A 122 51.45 8.15 8.99
C GLU A 122 52.29 8.40 7.73
N ALA A 123 51.90 7.84 6.58
CA ALA A 123 52.60 8.07 5.32
C ALA A 123 52.55 9.54 4.87
N PHE A 124 51.41 10.22 5.08
CA PHE A 124 51.25 11.63 4.74
C PHE A 124 52.09 12.56 5.63
N GLU A 125 52.17 12.29 6.93
CA GLU A 125 53.01 13.06 7.87
C GLU A 125 54.49 12.99 7.50
N GLU A 126 54.96 11.85 6.98
CA GLU A 126 56.33 11.65 6.50
C GLU A 126 56.63 12.30 5.14
N LEU A 127 55.62 12.75 4.39
CA LEU A 127 55.84 13.41 3.09
C LEU A 127 56.63 14.71 3.23
N ARG A 128 56.38 15.52 4.27
CA ARG A 128 57.11 16.78 4.47
C ARG A 128 58.61 16.53 4.74
N PRO A 129 59.01 15.69 5.73
CA PRO A 129 60.41 15.31 5.90
C PRO A 129 61.04 14.72 4.63
N ALA A 130 60.30 13.91 3.88
CA ALA A 130 60.80 13.34 2.62
C ALA A 130 61.07 14.42 1.56
N TRP A 131 60.16 15.39 1.41
CA TRP A 131 60.35 16.55 0.54
C TRP A 131 61.49 17.46 0.99
N ASP A 132 61.63 17.71 2.29
CA ASP A 132 62.77 18.46 2.85
C ASP A 132 64.10 17.78 2.49
N ASN A 133 64.15 16.45 2.60
CA ASN A 133 65.32 15.68 2.21
C ASN A 133 65.57 15.74 0.69
N TYR A 134 64.54 15.61 -0.14
CA TYR A 134 64.65 15.75 -1.60
C TYR A 134 65.20 17.12 -1.99
N PHE A 135 64.65 18.21 -1.45
CA PHE A 135 65.10 19.56 -1.80
C PHE A 135 66.49 19.89 -1.23
N ARG A 136 66.89 19.29 -0.11
CA ARG A 136 68.29 19.37 0.36
C ARG A 136 69.25 18.72 -0.63
N TRP A 137 68.87 17.58 -1.21
CA TRP A 137 69.67 16.95 -2.27
C TRP A 137 69.64 17.74 -3.57
N ASP A 138 68.54 18.41 -3.89
CA ASP A 138 68.49 19.36 -5.01
C ASP A 138 69.48 20.52 -4.83
N ASP A 139 69.57 21.11 -3.63
CA ASP A 139 70.54 22.16 -3.36
C ASP A 139 71.99 21.64 -3.55
N GLN A 140 72.27 20.40 -3.14
CA GLN A 140 73.57 19.76 -3.36
C GLN A 140 73.86 19.49 -4.85
N VAL A 141 72.83 19.07 -5.61
CA VAL A 141 72.89 18.89 -7.06
C VAL A 141 73.23 20.20 -7.75
N VAL A 142 72.57 21.30 -7.37
CA VAL A 142 72.84 22.64 -7.89
C VAL A 142 74.27 23.08 -7.57
N GLU A 143 74.76 22.80 -6.35
CA GLU A 143 76.15 23.09 -5.98
C GLU A 143 77.15 22.37 -6.89
N TRP A 144 76.97 21.06 -7.14
CA TRP A 144 77.84 20.32 -8.06
C TRP A 144 77.76 20.85 -9.49
N LEU A 145 76.55 21.15 -9.99
CA LEU A 145 76.37 21.68 -11.34
C LEU A 145 77.05 23.05 -11.50
N SER A 146 77.06 23.88 -10.46
CA SER A 146 77.66 25.22 -10.50
C SER A 146 79.17 25.21 -10.80
N ALA A 147 79.88 24.11 -10.48
CA ALA A 147 81.30 23.95 -10.79
C ALA A 147 81.55 23.82 -12.31
N GLY A 148 80.57 23.33 -13.08
CA GLY A 148 80.62 23.26 -14.55
C GLY A 148 81.73 22.37 -15.11
N THR A 149 82.24 21.40 -14.36
CA THR A 149 83.29 20.48 -14.81
C THR A 149 82.71 19.13 -15.20
N PRO A 150 83.36 18.36 -16.12
CA PRO A 150 82.90 17.02 -16.47
C PRO A 150 82.74 16.09 -15.26
N GLU A 151 83.62 16.22 -14.27
CA GLU A 151 83.56 15.43 -13.03
C GLU A 151 82.33 15.80 -12.20
N SER A 152 81.99 17.09 -12.07
CA SER A 152 80.82 17.49 -11.29
C SER A 152 79.51 17.05 -11.94
N PHE A 153 79.44 17.04 -13.27
CA PHE A 153 78.31 16.46 -14.01
C PHE A 153 78.15 14.96 -13.78
N LEU A 154 79.26 14.20 -13.77
CA LEU A 154 79.22 12.77 -13.48
C LEU A 154 78.71 12.52 -12.05
N THR A 155 79.24 13.24 -11.06
CA THR A 155 78.79 13.16 -9.66
C THR A 155 77.29 13.45 -9.54
N THR A 156 76.79 14.51 -10.19
CA THR A 156 75.36 14.83 -10.20
C THR A 156 74.53 13.69 -10.79
N MET A 157 74.94 13.17 -11.96
CA MET A 157 74.20 12.12 -12.64
C MET A 157 74.21 10.79 -11.88
N GLU A 158 75.32 10.43 -11.23
CA GLU A 158 75.42 9.24 -10.38
C GLU A 158 74.54 9.37 -9.13
N SER A 159 74.53 10.54 -8.48
CA SER A 159 73.69 10.76 -7.29
C SER A 159 72.19 10.76 -7.61
N ILE A 160 71.78 11.35 -8.73
CA ILE A 160 70.38 11.33 -9.19
C ILE A 160 69.97 9.92 -9.64
N ASN A 161 70.81 9.24 -10.43
CA ASN A 161 70.49 7.93 -11.01
C ASN A 161 70.97 6.79 -10.13
N GLY A 162 70.29 6.59 -8.99
CA GLY A 162 70.51 5.45 -8.10
C GLY A 162 71.46 5.71 -6.94
N GLY A 163 71.94 6.95 -6.77
CA GLY A 163 72.59 7.42 -5.55
C GLY A 163 71.63 8.13 -4.59
N GLU A 164 72.18 8.93 -3.69
CA GLU A 164 71.46 9.47 -2.53
C GLU A 164 70.36 10.48 -2.89
N ALA A 165 70.54 11.28 -3.94
CA ALA A 165 69.49 12.17 -4.43
C ALA A 165 68.31 11.38 -5.03
N GLY A 166 68.61 10.29 -5.75
CA GLY A 166 67.61 9.36 -6.26
C GLY A 166 66.84 8.61 -5.17
N GLU A 167 67.52 8.24 -4.08
CA GLU A 167 66.85 7.66 -2.90
C GLU A 167 65.82 8.62 -2.29
N GLY A 168 66.14 9.93 -2.22
CA GLY A 168 65.21 10.96 -1.77
C GLY A 168 63.91 10.98 -2.57
N TYR A 169 63.99 10.87 -3.90
CA TYR A 169 62.82 10.72 -4.77
C TYR A 169 62.03 9.43 -4.47
N GLY A 170 62.74 8.31 -4.32
CA GLY A 170 62.12 7.01 -4.06
C GLY A 170 61.30 6.99 -2.76
N ILE A 171 61.75 7.72 -1.72
CA ILE A 171 61.01 7.85 -0.47
C ILE A 171 59.70 8.62 -0.68
N VAL A 172 59.75 9.79 -1.34
CA VAL A 172 58.55 10.61 -1.59
C VAL A 172 57.54 9.83 -2.43
N LEU A 173 57.99 9.15 -3.48
CA LEU A 173 57.12 8.31 -4.32
C LEU A 173 56.52 7.15 -3.54
N GLY A 174 57.32 6.43 -2.75
CA GLY A 174 56.85 5.29 -1.95
C GLY A 174 55.80 5.67 -0.90
N LEU A 175 55.93 6.85 -0.27
CA LEU A 175 54.94 7.38 0.66
C LEU A 175 53.63 7.74 -0.07
N ALA A 176 53.72 8.43 -1.21
CA ALA A 176 52.54 8.75 -2.02
C ALA A 176 51.83 7.49 -2.54
N ASP A 177 52.58 6.47 -2.97
CA ASP A 177 52.04 5.17 -3.38
C ASP A 177 51.39 4.43 -2.20
N THR A 178 51.91 4.57 -0.98
CA THR A 178 51.31 3.99 0.24
C THR A 178 49.94 4.61 0.52
N VAL A 179 49.83 5.94 0.48
CA VAL A 179 48.55 6.65 0.64
C VAL A 179 47.57 6.22 -0.46
N GLN A 180 48.02 6.20 -1.72
CA GLN A 180 47.18 5.81 -2.86
C GLN A 180 46.68 4.36 -2.74
N ALA A 181 47.57 3.41 -2.46
CA ALA A 181 47.22 1.99 -2.38
C ALA A 181 46.25 1.70 -1.23
N SER A 182 46.49 2.29 -0.06
CA SER A 182 45.60 2.14 1.11
C SER A 182 44.21 2.70 0.81
N ALA A 183 44.13 3.93 0.29
CA ALA A 183 42.85 4.56 -0.03
C ALA A 183 42.09 3.82 -1.13
N GLN A 184 42.79 3.25 -2.12
CA GLN A 184 42.17 2.41 -3.16
C GLN A 184 41.58 1.12 -2.58
N GLU A 185 42.29 0.46 -1.66
CA GLU A 185 41.79 -0.74 -1.00
C GLU A 185 40.55 -0.42 -0.14
N ARG A 186 40.58 0.66 0.65
CA ARG A 186 39.43 1.12 1.42
C ARG A 186 38.23 1.45 0.54
N ALA A 187 38.42 2.20 -0.54
CA ALA A 187 37.36 2.53 -1.47
C ALA A 187 36.75 1.27 -2.12
N ALA A 188 37.58 0.28 -2.46
CA ALA A 188 37.11 -0.99 -3.02
C ALA A 188 36.33 -1.82 -1.98
N ASP A 189 36.73 -1.80 -0.70
CA ASP A 189 36.01 -2.46 0.37
C ASP A 189 34.65 -1.80 0.64
N LEU A 190 34.62 -0.47 0.74
CA LEU A 190 33.38 0.30 0.91
C LEU A 190 32.40 0.09 -0.24
N ARG A 191 32.87 0.04 -1.49
CA ARG A 191 32.04 -0.30 -2.66
C ARG A 191 31.46 -1.71 -2.55
N ARG A 192 32.25 -2.70 -2.13
CA ARG A 192 31.76 -4.07 -1.87
C ARG A 192 30.71 -4.11 -0.76
N GLN A 193 30.92 -3.34 0.32
CA GLN A 193 29.94 -3.23 1.41
C GLN A 193 28.64 -2.57 0.93
N GLN A 194 28.73 -1.49 0.15
CA GLN A 194 27.59 -0.80 -0.44
C GLN A 194 26.77 -1.72 -1.36
N ASP A 195 27.44 -2.47 -2.25
CA ASP A 195 26.77 -3.43 -3.14
C ASP A 195 26.08 -4.55 -2.36
N ALA A 196 26.72 -5.06 -1.30
CA ALA A 196 26.16 -6.09 -0.43
C ALA A 196 24.94 -5.56 0.34
N ALA A 197 25.04 -4.36 0.91
CA ALA A 197 23.95 -3.68 1.61
C ALA A 197 22.76 -3.42 0.66
N GLN A 198 23.02 -2.94 -0.56
CA GLN A 198 22.00 -2.72 -1.59
C GLN A 198 21.32 -4.03 -2.00
N THR A 199 22.10 -5.10 -2.20
CA THR A 199 21.56 -6.43 -2.55
C THR A 199 20.68 -6.97 -1.42
N ARG A 200 21.15 -6.88 -0.18
CA ARG A 200 20.40 -7.29 1.02
C ARG A 200 19.10 -6.49 1.17
N ALA A 201 19.17 -5.17 1.04
CA ALA A 201 18.01 -4.28 1.11
C ALA A 201 16.98 -4.63 0.03
N THR A 202 17.42 -4.79 -1.22
CA THR A 202 16.56 -5.16 -2.35
C THR A 202 15.91 -6.52 -2.12
N ALA A 203 16.65 -7.52 -1.64
CA ALA A 203 16.11 -8.84 -1.33
C ALA A 203 15.07 -8.78 -0.21
N LEU A 204 15.35 -8.08 0.89
CA LEU A 204 14.42 -7.91 2.00
C LEU A 204 13.14 -7.19 1.58
N LEU A 205 13.24 -6.06 0.88
CA LEU A 205 12.09 -5.31 0.38
C LEU A 205 11.27 -6.13 -0.62
N SER A 206 11.92 -6.92 -1.48
CA SER A 206 11.23 -7.82 -2.41
C SER A 206 10.45 -8.91 -1.67
N VAL A 207 11.06 -9.56 -0.68
CA VAL A 207 10.41 -10.60 0.14
C VAL A 207 9.24 -10.03 0.93
N VAL A 208 9.43 -8.89 1.61
CA VAL A 208 8.37 -8.21 2.36
C VAL A 208 7.25 -7.75 1.43
N GLY A 209 7.59 -7.21 0.25
CA GLY A 209 6.63 -6.78 -0.76
C GLY A 209 5.78 -7.95 -1.27
N VAL A 210 6.39 -9.07 -1.64
CA VAL A 210 5.68 -10.28 -2.07
C VAL A 210 4.80 -10.82 -0.95
N LEU A 211 5.30 -10.89 0.29
CA LEU A 211 4.52 -11.33 1.44
C LEU A 211 3.31 -10.41 1.69
N ALA A 212 3.49 -9.10 1.58
CA ALA A 212 2.41 -8.13 1.73
C ALA A 212 1.31 -8.33 0.67
N VAL A 213 1.68 -8.58 -0.58
CA VAL A 213 0.73 -8.89 -1.66
C VAL A 213 -0.02 -10.19 -1.38
N LEU A 214 0.68 -11.25 -0.96
CA LEU A 214 0.06 -12.54 -0.64
C LEU A 214 -0.91 -12.44 0.54
N VAL A 215 -0.52 -11.72 1.60
CA VAL A 215 -1.39 -11.48 2.76
C VAL A 215 -2.60 -10.65 2.37
N ALA A 216 -2.43 -9.57 1.60
CA ALA A 216 -3.52 -8.73 1.11
C ALA A 216 -4.51 -9.52 0.23
N ALA A 217 -3.99 -10.39 -0.66
CA ALA A 217 -4.81 -11.28 -1.49
C ALA A 217 -5.57 -12.30 -0.63
N GLY A 218 -4.89 -12.93 0.34
CA GLY A 218 -5.51 -13.88 1.27
C GLY A 218 -6.62 -13.25 2.12
N LEU A 219 -6.36 -12.07 2.68
CA LEU A 219 -7.34 -11.31 3.45
C LEU A 219 -8.53 -10.86 2.59
N SER A 220 -8.28 -10.43 1.34
CA SER A 220 -9.34 -10.10 0.38
C SER A 220 -10.26 -11.29 0.09
N VAL A 221 -9.69 -12.47 -0.16
CA VAL A 221 -10.46 -13.72 -0.38
C VAL A 221 -11.25 -14.11 0.88
N LEU A 222 -10.64 -13.99 2.06
CA LEU A 222 -11.31 -14.24 3.34
C LEU A 222 -12.47 -13.27 3.58
N ALA A 223 -12.29 -11.97 3.32
CA ALA A 223 -13.35 -10.98 3.42
C ALA A 223 -14.50 -11.27 2.44
N ALA A 224 -14.19 -11.58 1.18
CA ALA A 224 -15.19 -11.94 0.18
C ALA A 224 -16.01 -13.18 0.59
N ARG A 225 -15.36 -14.23 1.12
CA ARG A 225 -16.04 -15.45 1.55
C ARG A 225 -16.78 -15.30 2.88
N SER A 226 -16.27 -14.50 3.80
CA SER A 226 -16.84 -14.35 5.14
C SER A 226 -17.93 -13.29 5.23
N VAL A 227 -17.92 -12.27 4.37
CA VAL A 227 -18.87 -11.15 4.40
C VAL A 227 -19.74 -11.12 3.15
N VAL A 228 -19.11 -11.03 1.96
CA VAL A 228 -19.85 -10.81 0.70
C VAL A 228 -20.76 -12.00 0.37
N ARG A 229 -20.29 -13.24 0.54
CA ARG A 229 -21.10 -14.43 0.23
C ARG A 229 -22.35 -14.57 1.13
N PRO A 230 -22.27 -14.50 2.48
CA PRO A 230 -23.45 -14.52 3.34
C PRO A 230 -24.42 -13.37 3.08
N LEU A 231 -23.92 -12.15 2.83
CA LEU A 231 -24.79 -11.03 2.47
C LEU A 231 -25.57 -11.28 1.18
N ARG A 232 -24.96 -11.91 0.18
CA ARG A 232 -25.68 -12.33 -1.05
C ARG A 232 -26.75 -13.38 -0.76
N GLN A 233 -26.52 -14.28 0.19
CA GLN A 233 -27.52 -15.29 0.59
C GLN A 233 -28.72 -14.66 1.28
N VAL A 234 -28.50 -13.75 2.25
CA VAL A 234 -29.57 -12.98 2.89
C VAL A 234 -30.33 -12.14 1.86
N ARG A 235 -29.63 -11.46 0.96
CA ARG A 235 -30.24 -10.71 -0.14
C ARG A 235 -31.14 -11.61 -1.01
N SER A 236 -30.68 -12.80 -1.37
CA SER A 236 -31.46 -13.72 -2.20
C SER A 236 -32.78 -14.14 -1.53
N ALA A 237 -32.77 -14.39 -0.23
CA ALA A 237 -33.99 -14.74 0.53
C ALA A 237 -34.93 -13.52 0.67
N LEU A 238 -34.37 -12.32 0.81
CA LEU A 238 -35.15 -11.08 0.82
C LEU A 238 -35.79 -10.80 -0.56
N ASP A 239 -35.05 -11.00 -1.66
CA ASP A 239 -35.54 -10.84 -3.03
C ASP A 239 -36.68 -11.82 -3.33
N ALA A 240 -36.63 -13.04 -2.77
CA ALA A 240 -37.72 -14.03 -2.86
C ALA A 240 -38.96 -13.59 -2.05
N ALA A 241 -38.76 -13.12 -0.81
CA ALA A 241 -39.86 -12.60 0.01
C ALA A 241 -40.54 -11.38 -0.63
N ALA A 242 -39.79 -10.50 -1.28
CA ALA A 242 -40.32 -9.36 -2.03
C ALA A 242 -41.20 -9.78 -3.23
N GLN A 243 -40.99 -10.99 -3.76
CA GLN A 243 -41.80 -11.59 -4.82
C GLN A 243 -42.98 -12.42 -4.28
N GLY A 244 -43.17 -12.45 -2.95
CA GLY A 244 -44.24 -13.21 -2.29
C GLY A 244 -43.87 -14.65 -1.92
N ASP A 245 -42.66 -15.12 -2.25
CA ASP A 245 -42.18 -16.43 -1.81
C ASP A 245 -41.54 -16.33 -0.42
N LEU A 246 -42.35 -16.62 0.59
CA LEU A 246 -41.94 -16.63 2.00
C LEU A 246 -41.31 -17.97 2.43
N THR A 247 -41.03 -18.90 1.52
CA THR A 247 -40.52 -20.24 1.86
C THR A 247 -38.99 -20.35 1.77
N VAL A 248 -38.33 -19.38 1.14
CA VAL A 248 -36.87 -19.37 0.94
C VAL A 248 -36.14 -18.92 2.21
N ASP A 249 -35.38 -19.83 2.80
CA ASP A 249 -34.44 -19.55 3.88
C ASP A 249 -33.11 -19.01 3.36
N SER A 250 -32.48 -18.11 4.14
CA SER A 250 -31.17 -17.55 3.78
C SER A 250 -30.02 -18.55 3.90
N GLY A 251 -30.17 -19.63 4.67
CA GLY A 251 -29.12 -20.63 4.92
C GLY A 251 -27.93 -20.09 5.72
N VAL A 252 -28.02 -18.87 6.27
CA VAL A 252 -26.96 -18.23 7.05
C VAL A 252 -27.17 -18.52 8.53
N SER A 253 -26.31 -19.36 9.10
CA SER A 253 -26.24 -19.61 10.55
C SER A 253 -24.89 -19.15 11.09
N ARG A 254 -24.85 -17.95 11.68
CA ARG A 254 -23.63 -17.29 12.20
C ARG A 254 -23.93 -16.48 13.45
N GLY A 255 -22.92 -16.32 14.32
CA GLY A 255 -23.00 -15.45 15.50
C GLY A 255 -22.59 -13.98 15.26
N ASP A 256 -22.45 -13.54 14.00
CA ASP A 256 -22.06 -12.17 13.64
C ASP A 256 -23.27 -11.32 13.21
N GLU A 257 -23.03 -10.06 12.86
CA GLU A 257 -24.07 -9.10 12.45
C GLU A 257 -24.86 -9.58 11.22
N VAL A 258 -24.26 -10.39 10.35
CA VAL A 258 -24.96 -10.95 9.18
C VAL A 258 -25.90 -12.08 9.61
N GLY A 259 -25.49 -12.87 10.61
CA GLY A 259 -26.37 -13.84 11.26
C GLY A 259 -27.56 -13.20 11.97
N GLU A 260 -27.36 -12.06 12.64
CA GLU A 260 -28.43 -11.28 13.28
C GLU A 260 -29.44 -10.74 12.24
N MET A 261 -28.95 -10.26 11.09
CA MET A 261 -29.81 -9.91 9.94
C MET A 261 -30.60 -11.11 9.42
N ALA A 262 -29.95 -12.27 9.26
CA ALA A 262 -30.60 -13.49 8.78
C ALA A 262 -31.71 -13.96 9.73
N ALA A 263 -31.45 -13.93 11.05
CA ALA A 263 -32.43 -14.27 12.06
C ALA A 263 -33.62 -13.29 12.07
N SER A 264 -33.36 -12.00 11.92
CA SER A 264 -34.41 -10.97 11.82
C SER A 264 -35.28 -11.15 10.57
N LEU A 265 -34.67 -11.50 9.43
CA LEU A 265 -35.40 -11.84 8.20
C LEU A 265 -36.28 -13.06 8.37
N ALA A 266 -35.77 -14.13 9.00
CA ALA A 266 -36.55 -15.34 9.26
C ALA A 266 -37.75 -15.08 10.17
N ALA A 267 -37.59 -14.25 11.21
CA ALA A 267 -38.69 -13.84 12.08
C ALA A 267 -39.76 -13.03 11.31
N MET A 268 -39.34 -12.10 10.45
CA MET A 268 -40.27 -11.34 9.58
C MET A 268 -41.05 -12.26 8.63
N GLN A 269 -40.38 -13.20 7.96
CA GLN A 269 -41.02 -14.17 7.07
C GLN A 269 -42.02 -15.05 7.84
N ALA A 270 -41.68 -15.49 9.06
CA ALA A 270 -42.57 -16.27 9.90
C ALA A 270 -43.86 -15.51 10.25
N GLY A 271 -43.73 -14.24 10.68
CA GLY A 271 -44.89 -13.39 10.97
C GLY A 271 -45.76 -13.13 9.73
N LEU A 272 -45.14 -12.91 8.56
CA LEU A 272 -45.89 -12.76 7.30
C LEU A 272 -46.64 -14.04 6.92
N ARG A 273 -46.04 -15.22 7.10
CA ARG A 273 -46.73 -16.51 6.85
C ARG A 273 -47.94 -16.69 7.77
N GLU A 274 -47.83 -16.30 9.04
CA GLU A 274 -48.95 -16.35 9.99
C GLU A 274 -50.10 -15.43 9.57
N VAL A 275 -49.78 -14.19 9.15
CA VAL A 275 -50.78 -13.26 8.63
C VAL A 275 -51.45 -13.82 7.37
N MET A 276 -50.70 -14.39 6.43
CA MET A 276 -51.29 -15.00 5.23
C MET A 276 -52.18 -16.21 5.55
N ALA A 277 -51.80 -17.04 6.52
CA ALA A 277 -52.63 -18.16 6.99
C ALA A 277 -53.93 -17.67 7.62
N ALA A 278 -53.88 -16.59 8.41
CA ALA A 278 -55.08 -15.97 8.98
C ALA A 278 -55.99 -15.37 7.90
N VAL A 279 -55.43 -14.72 6.88
CA VAL A 279 -56.19 -14.19 5.73
C VAL A 279 -56.86 -15.31 4.93
N ALA A 280 -56.16 -16.42 4.71
CA ALA A 280 -56.74 -17.59 4.04
C ALA A 280 -57.92 -18.16 4.84
N GLY A 281 -57.75 -18.40 6.14
CA GLY A 281 -58.82 -18.89 7.00
C GLY A 281 -60.02 -17.94 7.12
N ALA A 282 -59.78 -16.62 7.16
CA ALA A 282 -60.84 -15.62 7.11
C ALA A 282 -61.59 -15.65 5.76
N SER A 283 -60.87 -15.86 4.66
CA SER A 283 -61.47 -15.96 3.31
C SER A 283 -62.33 -17.22 3.18
N ASP A 284 -61.89 -18.35 3.73
CA ASP A 284 -62.68 -19.59 3.78
C ASP A 284 -63.97 -19.40 4.60
N ALA A 285 -63.88 -18.73 5.75
CA ALA A 285 -65.06 -18.42 6.57
C ALA A 285 -66.05 -17.49 5.84
N VAL A 286 -65.55 -16.51 5.09
CA VAL A 286 -66.38 -15.62 4.24
C VAL A 286 -67.04 -16.40 3.10
N ALA A 287 -66.31 -17.32 2.47
CA ALA A 287 -66.84 -18.18 1.41
C ALA A 287 -67.98 -19.06 1.94
N ALA A 288 -67.76 -19.75 3.07
CA ALA A 288 -68.79 -20.56 3.72
C ALA A 288 -70.02 -19.75 4.14
N SER A 289 -69.83 -18.56 4.73
CA SER A 289 -70.93 -17.66 5.09
C SER A 289 -71.72 -17.20 3.86
N SER A 290 -71.05 -17.00 2.72
CA SER A 290 -71.69 -16.63 1.46
C SER A 290 -72.53 -17.77 0.88
N GLU A 291 -72.08 -19.03 1.02
CA GLU A 291 -72.85 -20.22 0.66
C GLU A 291 -74.10 -20.39 1.53
N GLU A 292 -73.98 -20.23 2.86
CA GLU A 292 -75.12 -20.26 3.79
C GLU A 292 -76.14 -19.14 3.48
N LEU A 293 -75.65 -17.93 3.17
CA LEU A 293 -76.51 -16.81 2.79
C LEU A 293 -77.23 -17.08 1.47
N SER A 294 -76.55 -17.70 0.50
CA SER A 294 -77.15 -18.09 -0.78
C SER A 294 -78.27 -19.13 -0.58
N ALA A 295 -78.01 -20.16 0.24
CA ALA A 295 -79.00 -21.17 0.59
C ALA A 295 -80.21 -20.57 1.33
N SER A 296 -79.96 -19.69 2.30
CA SER A 296 -81.02 -18.98 3.04
C SER A 296 -81.86 -18.10 2.11
N SER A 297 -81.21 -17.40 1.18
CA SER A 297 -81.89 -16.57 0.17
C SER A 297 -82.76 -17.41 -0.77
N ALA A 298 -82.32 -18.61 -1.17
CA ALA A 298 -83.12 -19.55 -1.96
C ALA A 298 -84.36 -20.04 -1.19
N GLN A 299 -84.21 -20.37 0.10
CA GLN A 299 -85.32 -20.77 0.96
C GLN A 299 -86.34 -19.63 1.16
N ILE A 300 -85.87 -18.40 1.35
CA ILE A 300 -86.73 -17.21 1.45
C ILE A 300 -87.52 -17.03 0.15
N SER A 301 -86.87 -17.16 -1.01
CA SER A 301 -87.54 -17.07 -2.31
C SER A 301 -88.66 -18.12 -2.44
N ALA A 302 -88.37 -19.37 -2.10
CA ALA A 302 -89.38 -20.44 -2.11
C ALA A 302 -90.54 -20.16 -1.15
N SER A 303 -90.26 -19.68 0.06
CA SER A 303 -91.28 -19.33 1.05
C SER A 303 -92.14 -18.15 0.60
N ALA A 304 -91.54 -17.17 -0.09
CA ALA A 304 -92.26 -16.04 -0.68
C ALA A 304 -93.18 -16.48 -1.82
N GLU A 305 -92.73 -17.41 -2.68
CA GLU A 305 -93.58 -18.03 -3.72
C GLU A 305 -94.77 -18.76 -3.11
N GLU A 306 -94.55 -19.56 -2.06
CA GLU A 306 -95.63 -20.28 -1.35
C GLU A 306 -96.61 -19.32 -0.66
N THR A 307 -96.10 -18.28 0.01
CA THR A 307 -96.94 -17.22 0.61
C THR A 307 -97.77 -16.49 -0.44
N SER A 308 -97.19 -16.22 -1.62
CA SER A 308 -97.90 -15.62 -2.75
C SER A 308 -99.04 -16.53 -3.24
N ALA A 309 -98.76 -17.83 -3.41
CA ALA A 309 -99.78 -18.81 -3.77
C ALA A 309 -100.91 -18.88 -2.73
N GLN A 310 -100.59 -18.94 -1.44
CA GLN A 310 -101.57 -18.95 -0.36
C GLN A 310 -102.40 -17.65 -0.32
N SER A 311 -101.79 -16.50 -0.56
CA SER A 311 -102.49 -15.21 -0.68
C SER A 311 -103.48 -15.23 -1.84
N GLY A 312 -103.13 -15.87 -2.96
CA GLY A 312 -104.05 -16.12 -4.08
C GLY A 312 -105.24 -16.99 -3.69
N VAL A 313 -105.02 -18.06 -2.92
CA VAL A 313 -106.10 -18.90 -2.37
C VAL A 313 -107.02 -18.11 -1.45
N VAL A 314 -106.45 -17.30 -0.54
CA VAL A 314 -107.23 -16.44 0.38
C VAL A 314 -108.05 -15.41 -0.38
N ALA A 315 -107.48 -14.78 -1.42
CA ALA A 315 -108.22 -13.86 -2.28
C ALA A 315 -109.40 -14.54 -2.97
N GLY A 316 -109.20 -15.74 -3.53
CA GLY A 316 -110.28 -16.53 -4.12
C GLY A 316 -111.37 -16.91 -3.12
N ALA A 317 -110.99 -17.32 -1.90
CA ALA A 317 -111.94 -17.59 -0.83
C ALA A 317 -112.71 -16.31 -0.41
N ALA A 318 -112.04 -15.16 -0.34
CA ALA A 318 -112.68 -13.88 -0.05
C ALA A 318 -113.69 -13.47 -1.14
N GLU A 319 -113.39 -13.73 -2.42
CA GLU A 319 -114.34 -13.54 -3.53
C GLU A 319 -115.57 -14.46 -3.40
N GLU A 320 -115.36 -15.71 -3.01
CA GLU A 320 -116.45 -16.67 -2.76
C GLU A 320 -117.32 -16.24 -1.57
N VAL A 321 -116.70 -15.81 -0.46
CA VAL A 321 -117.41 -15.23 0.69
C VAL A 321 -118.19 -13.99 0.27
N SER A 322 -117.61 -13.10 -0.55
CA SER A 322 -118.30 -11.92 -1.07
C SER A 322 -119.53 -12.30 -1.90
N ARG A 323 -119.41 -13.29 -2.80
CA ARG A 323 -120.55 -13.85 -3.55
C ARG A 323 -121.62 -14.45 -2.64
N ASN A 324 -121.22 -15.15 -1.59
CA ASN A 324 -122.14 -15.70 -0.60
C ASN A 324 -122.86 -14.57 0.17
N VAL A 325 -122.16 -13.52 0.58
CA VAL A 325 -122.75 -12.34 1.23
C VAL A 325 -123.74 -11.65 0.30
N GLN A 326 -123.43 -11.49 -0.98
CA GLN A 326 -124.35 -10.96 -1.99
C GLN A 326 -125.59 -11.84 -2.15
N THR A 327 -125.41 -13.16 -2.16
CA THR A 327 -126.51 -14.13 -2.22
C THR A 327 -127.39 -14.05 -0.96
N VAL A 328 -126.78 -13.94 0.22
CA VAL A 328 -127.49 -13.75 1.50
C VAL A 328 -128.22 -12.41 1.52
N ALA A 329 -127.60 -11.33 1.04
CA ALA A 329 -128.24 -10.02 0.92
C ALA A 329 -129.46 -10.07 -0.01
N ALA A 330 -129.33 -10.70 -1.19
CA ALA A 330 -130.46 -10.93 -2.09
C ALA A 330 -131.56 -11.78 -1.43
N GLY A 331 -131.19 -12.83 -0.69
CA GLY A 331 -132.12 -13.63 0.10
C GLY A 331 -132.83 -12.82 1.18
N ALA A 332 -132.11 -11.94 1.89
CA ALA A 332 -132.67 -11.04 2.90
C ALA A 332 -133.59 -9.97 2.29
N GLU A 333 -133.27 -9.44 1.11
CA GLU A 333 -134.14 -8.54 0.35
C GLU A 333 -135.43 -9.23 -0.07
N GLN A 334 -135.34 -10.45 -0.59
CA GLN A 334 -136.50 -11.26 -0.96
C GLN A 334 -137.36 -11.61 0.27
N MET A 335 -136.72 -11.96 1.38
CA MET A 335 -137.39 -12.20 2.66
C MET A 335 -138.04 -10.92 3.19
N GLY A 336 -137.39 -9.76 3.07
CA GLY A 336 -137.96 -8.45 3.37
C GLY A 336 -139.10 -8.03 2.42
N ALA A 337 -139.08 -8.48 1.17
CA ALA A 337 -140.20 -8.33 0.24
C ALA A 337 -141.38 -9.22 0.65
N SER A 338 -141.15 -10.48 1.01
CA SER A 338 -142.20 -11.38 1.54
C SER A 338 -142.76 -10.88 2.86
N ILE A 339 -141.95 -10.33 3.78
CA ILE A 339 -142.43 -9.70 5.02
C ILE A 339 -143.29 -8.47 4.71
N ARG A 340 -142.91 -7.65 3.71
CA ARG A 340 -143.73 -6.51 3.26
C ARG A 340 -145.03 -6.98 2.59
N GLU A 341 -145.00 -8.05 1.82
CA GLU A 341 -146.19 -8.66 1.21
C GLU A 341 -147.14 -9.23 2.27
N ILE A 342 -146.61 -9.91 3.30
CA ILE A 342 -147.37 -10.34 4.48
C ILE A 342 -147.96 -9.14 5.22
N ALA A 343 -147.17 -8.08 5.43
CA ALA A 343 -147.62 -6.86 6.10
C ALA A 343 -148.64 -6.04 5.28
N SER A 344 -148.67 -6.19 3.94
CA SER A 344 -149.68 -5.56 3.08
C SER A 344 -150.95 -6.40 2.89
N ASN A 345 -150.90 -7.69 3.26
CA ASN A 345 -152.04 -8.61 3.21
C ASN A 345 -152.68 -8.84 4.61
N ALA A 346 -152.25 -8.07 5.62
CA ALA A 346 -152.81 -8.02 6.97
C ALA A 346 -153.57 -6.71 7.19
#